data_AF-A0A2A2JIL1-F1
#
_entry.id   AF-A0A2A2JIL1-F1
#
_cell.length_a   1.000
_cell.length_b   1.000
_cell.length_c   1.000
_cell.angle_alpha   90.00
_cell.angle_beta   90.00
_cell.angle_gamma   90.00
#
_symmetry.space_group_name_H-M   'P 1'
#
loop_
_entity.id
_entity.type
_entity.pdbx_description
1 polymer ?
#
loop_
_entity_poly.entity_id
_entity_poly.type
_entity_poly.pdbx_seq_one_letter_code
_entity_poly.pdbx_strand_id
1 'polypeptide(L)'
;MVAVGIDLGTTYSCVAVAQNDRAECIQNDFGKYTTPSVVAFNDDETLVGEAAKTSNCLLQNVVYNAKRFIGKQFDDPQIKADMTLSTFKVVDIEGKPHYEIQQNGRTIHIAPEKISSRVLKKLKDCAEV
;
A
#
# COMPACT_ATOMS: atom_id res chain seq x y z
N MET A 1 0.86 -16.04 -22.49
CA MET A 1 0.44 -15.15 -21.38
C MET A 1 0.66 -15.93 -20.10
N VAL A 2 1.41 -15.39 -19.14
CA VAL A 2 1.67 -16.07 -17.86
C VAL A 2 0.76 -15.43 -16.81
N ALA A 3 0.10 -16.27 -16.00
CA ALA A 3 -0.74 -15.79 -14.91
C ALA A 3 0.11 -15.54 -13.66
N VAL A 4 -0.24 -14.50 -12.90
CA VAL A 4 0.37 -14.19 -11.61
C VAL A 4 -0.63 -14.37 -10.48
N GLY A 5 -0.18 -14.98 -9.39
CA GLY A 5 -0.91 -15.01 -8.12
C GLY A 5 -0.40 -13.91 -7.21
N ILE A 6 -1.29 -13.08 -6.68
CA ILE A 6 -0.94 -12.00 -5.75
C ILE A 6 -1.69 -12.20 -4.45
N ASP A 7 -0.96 -12.30 -3.34
CA ASP A 7 -1.52 -12.09 -2.01
C ASP A 7 -1.31 -10.63 -1.61
N LEU A 8 -2.39 -9.85 -1.61
CA LEU A 8 -2.40 -8.49 -1.10
C LEU A 8 -2.73 -8.53 0.40
N GLY A 9 -1.72 -8.67 1.25
CA GLY A 9 -1.89 -8.74 2.70
C GLY A 9 -1.90 -7.36 3.37
N THR A 10 -2.31 -7.33 4.65
CA THR A 10 -2.40 -6.09 5.43
C THR A 10 -1.02 -5.48 5.71
N THR A 11 -0.05 -6.32 6.08
CA THR A 11 1.31 -5.89 6.47
C THR A 11 2.34 -6.18 5.39
N TYR A 12 2.24 -7.33 4.75
CA TYR A 12 3.10 -7.76 3.66
C TYR A 12 2.23 -8.34 2.55
N SER A 13 2.73 -8.24 1.33
CA SER A 13 2.17 -8.84 0.14
C SER A 13 3.21 -9.69 -0.56
N CYS A 14 2.78 -10.64 -1.38
CA CYS A 14 3.68 -11.45 -2.21
C CYS A 14 3.11 -11.64 -3.61
N VAL A 15 3.98 -12.03 -4.54
CA VAL A 15 3.60 -12.38 -5.91
C VAL A 15 4.31 -13.66 -6.32
N ALA A 16 3.59 -14.49 -7.05
CA ALA A 16 4.08 -15.72 -7.65
C ALA A 16 3.68 -15.80 -9.11
N VAL A 17 4.52 -16.42 -9.92
CA VAL A 17 4.29 -16.67 -11.35
C VAL A 17 3.93 -18.15 -11.53
N ALA A 18 2.87 -18.42 -12.28
CA ALA A 18 2.44 -19.78 -12.60
C ALA A 18 2.99 -20.19 -13.99
N GLN A 19 4.05 -21.00 -14.02
CA GLN A 19 4.71 -21.46 -15.23
C GLN A 19 5.21 -22.91 -15.07
N ASN A 20 5.23 -23.67 -16.17
CA ASN A 20 5.73 -25.06 -16.18
C ASN A 20 5.08 -25.97 -15.12
N ASP A 21 3.75 -25.85 -14.97
CA ASP A 21 2.93 -26.57 -13.97
C ASP A 21 3.38 -26.36 -12.50
N ARG A 22 4.07 -25.24 -12.24
CA ARG A 22 4.51 -24.84 -10.90
C ARG A 22 4.21 -23.37 -10.63
N ALA A 23 4.07 -23.04 -9.35
CA ALA A 23 3.99 -21.67 -8.88
C ALA A 23 5.31 -21.32 -8.20
N GLU A 24 5.95 -20.25 -8.65
CA GLU A 24 7.24 -19.78 -8.12
C GLU A 24 7.07 -18.37 -7.55
N CYS A 25 7.40 -18.18 -6.27
CA CYS A 25 7.38 -16.88 -5.63
C CYS A 25 8.51 -16.00 -6.19
N ILE A 26 8.22 -14.73 -6.46
CA ILE A 26 9.19 -13.80 -7.02
C ILE A 26 9.79 -12.94 -5.91
N GLN A 27 11.11 -12.76 -5.96
CA GLN A 27 11.81 -11.84 -5.07
C GLN A 27 11.61 -10.40 -5.55
N ASN A 28 11.43 -9.48 -4.61
CA ASN A 28 11.51 -8.06 -4.90
C ASN A 28 12.97 -7.57 -5.04
N ASP A 29 13.15 -6.30 -5.37
CA ASP A 29 14.46 -5.66 -5.57
C ASP A 29 15.40 -5.76 -4.35
N PHE A 30 14.88 -6.15 -3.18
CA PHE A 30 15.64 -6.36 -1.94
C PHE A 30 15.94 -7.85 -1.68
N GLY A 31 15.69 -8.73 -2.65
CA GLY A 31 15.92 -10.18 -2.54
C GLY A 31 14.92 -10.89 -1.63
N LYS A 32 13.75 -10.30 -1.36
CA LYS A 32 12.73 -10.86 -0.45
C LYS A 32 11.50 -11.33 -1.19
N TYR A 33 10.94 -12.47 -0.77
CA TYR A 33 9.70 -13.01 -1.34
C TYR A 33 8.42 -12.30 -0.87
N THR A 34 8.53 -11.40 0.10
CA THR A 34 7.42 -10.59 0.59
C THR A 34 7.81 -9.11 0.57
N THR A 35 6.87 -8.27 0.16
CA THR A 35 7.01 -6.82 0.07
C THR A 35 6.09 -6.17 1.09
N PRO A 36 6.55 -5.24 1.94
CA PRO A 36 5.70 -4.50 2.86
C PRO A 36 4.53 -3.82 2.15
N SER A 37 3.33 -3.90 2.72
CA SER A 37 2.14 -3.18 2.23
C SER A 37 2.14 -1.74 2.74
N VAL A 38 3.21 -1.01 2.40
CA VAL A 38 3.50 0.36 2.87
C VAL A 38 3.76 1.25 1.67
N VAL A 39 3.20 2.46 1.70
CA VAL A 39 3.41 3.50 0.68
C VAL A 39 3.81 4.78 1.39
N ALA A 40 4.91 5.39 0.98
CA ALA A 40 5.38 6.65 1.52
C ALA A 40 5.38 7.72 0.42
N PHE A 41 4.99 8.94 0.78
CA PHE A 41 4.95 10.09 -0.11
C PHE A 41 5.96 11.13 0.35
N ASN A 42 6.84 11.52 -0.55
CA ASN A 42 7.58 12.78 -0.45
C ASN A 42 7.16 13.70 -1.60
N ASP A 43 7.85 14.81 -1.77
CA ASP A 43 7.48 15.81 -2.78
C ASP A 43 7.53 15.22 -4.21
N ASP A 44 8.65 14.63 -4.62
CA ASP A 44 8.86 14.26 -6.03
C ASP A 44 8.58 12.79 -6.37
N GLU A 45 8.49 11.90 -5.38
CA GLU A 45 8.36 10.47 -5.58
C GLU A 45 7.32 9.81 -4.66
N THR A 46 6.95 8.59 -5.04
CA THR A 46 6.14 7.71 -4.20
C THR A 46 6.89 6.42 -4.03
N LEU A 47 7.27 6.13 -2.79
CA LEU A 47 7.98 4.92 -2.42
C LEU A 47 6.96 3.84 -2.04
N VAL A 48 7.29 2.58 -2.33
CA VAL A 48 6.45 1.42 -2.02
C VAL A 48 7.33 0.31 -1.43
N GLY A 49 6.78 -0.48 -0.51
CA GLY A 49 7.47 -1.65 0.02
C GLY A 49 8.56 -1.32 1.03
N GLU A 50 9.70 -1.98 0.91
CA GLU A 50 10.87 -1.76 1.76
C GLU A 50 11.33 -0.31 1.73
N ALA A 51 11.41 0.29 0.54
CA ALA A 51 11.80 1.69 0.38
C ALA A 51 10.89 2.64 1.15
N ALA A 52 9.58 2.39 1.15
CA ALA A 52 8.62 3.17 1.95
C ALA A 52 8.80 2.95 3.45
N LYS A 53 8.95 1.69 3.86
CA LYS A 53 9.10 1.28 5.27
C LYS A 53 10.36 1.85 5.92
N THR A 54 11.45 2.00 5.18
CA THR A 54 12.72 2.55 5.68
C THR A 54 12.94 4.00 5.25
N SER A 55 11.92 4.66 4.70
CA SER A 55 12.04 6.05 4.25
C SER A 55 12.18 7.01 5.42
N ASN A 56 12.85 8.15 5.18
CA ASN A 56 12.88 9.29 6.10
C ASN A 56 11.72 10.27 5.84
N CYS A 57 10.60 9.79 5.26
CA CYS A 57 9.42 10.62 5.04
C CYS A 57 8.77 10.99 6.38
N LEU A 58 8.01 12.09 6.38
CA LEU A 58 7.16 12.42 7.53
C LEU A 58 6.20 11.26 7.81
N LEU A 59 6.06 10.84 9.07
CA LEU A 59 5.24 9.68 9.45
C LEU A 59 3.77 9.81 9.03
N GLN A 60 3.27 11.05 8.92
CA GLN A 60 1.93 11.34 8.43
C GLN A 60 1.73 11.05 6.93
N ASN A 61 2.83 10.98 6.17
CA ASN A 61 2.86 10.65 4.75
C ASN A 61 3.24 9.17 4.49
N VAL A 62 3.41 8.36 5.53
CA VAL A 62 3.71 6.93 5.40
C VAL A 62 2.45 6.15 5.73
N VAL A 63 1.79 5.62 4.72
CA VAL A 63 0.53 4.88 4.85
C VAL A 63 0.80 3.37 4.89
N TYR A 64 0.24 2.72 5.90
CA TYR A 64 0.27 1.28 6.12
C TYR A 64 -1.14 0.78 6.50
N ASN A 65 -1.34 -0.54 6.55
CA ASN A 65 -2.62 -1.17 6.90
C ASN A 65 -3.81 -0.77 5.98
N ALA A 66 -3.56 -0.29 4.76
CA ALA A 66 -4.62 0.20 3.87
C ALA A 66 -5.74 -0.81 3.62
N LYS A 67 -5.43 -2.11 3.63
CA LYS A 67 -6.41 -3.20 3.50
C LYS A 67 -7.53 -3.14 4.55
N ARG A 68 -7.29 -2.57 5.74
CA ARG A 68 -8.29 -2.41 6.79
C ARG A 68 -9.35 -1.36 6.46
N PHE A 69 -9.03 -0.42 5.56
CA PHE A 69 -9.88 0.72 5.20
C PHE A 69 -10.66 0.52 3.89
N ILE A 70 -10.26 -0.45 3.05
CA ILE A 70 -10.90 -0.71 1.74
C ILE A 70 -12.36 -1.11 1.92
N GLY A 71 -13.23 -0.48 1.15
CA GLY A 71 -14.67 -0.78 1.15
C GLY A 71 -15.40 -0.45 2.46
N LYS A 72 -14.77 0.29 3.38
CA LYS A 72 -15.36 0.70 4.65
C LYS A 72 -15.94 2.11 4.59
N GLN A 73 -16.90 2.39 5.47
CA GLN A 73 -17.42 3.73 5.71
C GLN A 73 -16.55 4.44 6.75
N PHE A 74 -16.43 5.76 6.65
CA PHE A 74 -15.63 6.58 7.56
C PHE A 74 -16.11 6.48 9.02
N ASP A 75 -17.40 6.22 9.22
CA ASP A 75 -18.03 6.08 10.53
C ASP A 75 -18.11 4.63 11.06
N ASP A 76 -17.50 3.66 10.35
CA ASP A 76 -17.33 2.30 10.89
C ASP A 76 -16.53 2.36 12.21
N PRO A 77 -17.04 1.82 13.34
CA PRO A 77 -16.34 1.83 14.62
C PRO A 77 -14.93 1.25 14.57
N GLN A 78 -14.72 0.24 13.72
CA GLN A 78 -13.40 -0.36 13.51
C GLN A 78 -12.45 0.64 12.83
N ILE A 79 -12.94 1.43 11.88
CA ILE A 79 -12.16 2.48 11.22
C ILE A 79 -11.79 3.58 12.20
N LYS A 80 -12.74 4.03 13.04
CA LYS A 80 -12.43 5.00 14.09
C LYS A 80 -11.35 4.50 15.04
N ALA A 81 -11.41 3.22 15.44
CA ALA A 81 -10.38 2.61 16.28
C ALA A 81 -9.03 2.50 15.56
N ASP A 82 -9.01 2.13 14.29
CA ASP A 82 -7.76 2.06 13.51
C ASP A 82 -7.14 3.45 13.30
N MET A 83 -7.96 4.50 13.17
CA MET A 83 -7.50 5.89 13.04
C MET A 83 -6.74 6.39 14.27
N THR A 84 -7.13 5.99 15.50
CA THR A 84 -6.43 6.42 16.72
C THR A 84 -5.05 5.80 16.91
N LEU A 85 -4.79 4.67 16.23
CA LEU A 85 -3.52 3.95 16.26
C LEU A 85 -2.61 4.30 15.08
N SER A 86 -3.07 5.14 14.16
CA SER A 86 -2.37 5.47 12.92
C SER A 86 -1.53 6.74 13.07
N THR A 87 -0.37 6.79 12.42
CA THR A 87 0.48 8.00 12.39
C THR A 87 0.03 9.02 11.34
N PHE A 88 -0.84 8.60 10.41
CA PHE A 88 -1.38 9.42 9.33
C PHE A 88 -2.81 9.87 9.63
N LYS A 89 -3.22 10.96 8.99
CA LYS A 89 -4.56 11.51 9.12
C LYS A 89 -5.50 10.88 8.09
N VAL A 90 -6.70 10.51 8.55
CA VAL A 90 -7.80 10.04 7.70
C VAL A 90 -8.94 11.04 7.80
N VAL A 91 -9.49 11.43 6.66
CA VAL A 91 -10.60 12.37 6.52
C VAL A 91 -11.80 11.71 5.86
N ASP A 92 -12.97 12.30 6.06
CA ASP A 92 -14.20 11.89 5.40
C ASP A 92 -14.34 12.58 4.04
N ILE A 93 -14.56 11.79 2.99
CA ILE A 93 -14.99 12.28 1.69
C ILE A 93 -16.20 11.46 1.28
N GLU A 94 -17.38 12.09 1.30
CA GLU A 94 -18.65 11.48 0.91
C GLU A 94 -18.95 10.17 1.67
N GLY A 95 -18.66 10.13 2.97
CA GLY A 95 -18.85 8.98 3.85
C GLY A 95 -17.71 7.95 3.80
N LYS A 96 -16.67 8.17 2.97
CA LYS A 96 -15.58 7.21 2.76
C LYS A 96 -14.25 7.72 3.32
N PRO A 97 -13.47 6.85 4.00
CA PRO A 97 -12.19 7.24 4.55
C PRO A 97 -11.17 7.50 3.43
N HIS A 98 -10.49 8.64 3.52
CA HIS A 98 -9.36 8.99 2.65
C HIS A 98 -8.15 9.42 3.48
N TYR A 99 -6.95 9.06 3.05
CA TYR A 99 -5.72 9.53 3.68
C TYR A 99 -5.41 10.96 3.24
N GLU A 100 -5.14 11.85 4.19
CA GLU A 100 -4.66 13.20 3.93
C GLU A 100 -3.13 13.19 3.89
N ILE A 101 -2.57 13.50 2.73
CA ILE A 101 -1.13 13.44 2.44
C ILE A 101 -0.64 14.83 2.04
N GLN A 102 0.50 15.25 2.57
CA GLN A 102 1.17 16.47 2.13
C GLN A 102 2.24 16.12 1.08
N GLN A 103 2.11 16.64 -0.13
CA GLN A 103 3.03 16.37 -1.22
C GLN A 103 3.15 17.62 -2.11
N ASN A 104 4.37 18.08 -2.37
CA ASN A 104 4.65 19.28 -3.17
C ASN A 104 3.99 20.55 -2.62
N GLY A 105 4.02 20.71 -1.29
CA GLY A 105 3.36 21.82 -0.60
C GLY A 105 1.83 21.84 -0.77
N ARG A 106 1.22 20.73 -1.23
CA ARG A 106 -0.22 20.58 -1.40
C ARG A 106 -0.74 19.44 -0.55
N THR A 107 -1.95 19.64 -0.03
CA THR A 107 -2.72 18.58 0.60
C THR A 107 -3.49 17.82 -0.47
N ILE A 108 -3.29 16.51 -0.53
CA ILE A 108 -4.04 15.60 -1.41
C ILE A 108 -4.75 14.54 -0.59
N HIS A 109 -5.89 14.07 -1.10
CA HIS A 109 -6.66 13.01 -0.47
C HIS A 109 -6.59 11.75 -1.33
N ILE A 110 -6.27 10.61 -0.71
CA ILE A 110 -6.07 9.35 -1.42
C ILE A 110 -6.94 8.26 -0.81
N ALA A 111 -7.75 7.61 -1.65
CA ALA A 111 -8.59 6.49 -1.24
C ALA A 111 -7.75 5.23 -0.89
N PRO A 112 -8.24 4.36 0.03
CA PRO A 112 -7.61 3.09 0.39
C PRO A 112 -7.23 2.20 -0.80
N GLU A 113 -8.11 2.09 -1.77
CA GLU A 113 -7.92 1.27 -2.97
C GLU A 113 -6.76 1.80 -3.81
N LYS A 114 -6.53 3.12 -3.80
CA LYS A 114 -5.43 3.73 -4.53
C LYS A 114 -4.08 3.48 -3.85
N ILE A 115 -4.04 3.36 -2.52
CA ILE A 115 -2.84 2.90 -1.81
C ILE A 115 -2.54 1.45 -2.16
N SER A 116 -3.53 0.56 -2.06
CA SER A 116 -3.35 -0.84 -2.45
C SER A 116 -2.99 -1.00 -3.93
N SER A 117 -3.50 -0.15 -4.83
CA SER A 117 -3.13 -0.18 -6.25
C SER A 117 -1.64 0.07 -6.48
N ARG A 118 -0.99 0.88 -5.65
CA ARG A 118 0.46 1.14 -5.73
C ARG A 118 1.26 -0.08 -5.27
N VAL A 119 0.80 -0.77 -4.24
CA VAL A 119 1.37 -2.05 -3.79
C VAL A 119 1.20 -3.12 -4.89
N LEU A 120 0.01 -3.25 -5.47
CA LEU A 120 -0.25 -4.16 -6.58
C LEU A 120 0.63 -3.86 -7.80
N LYS A 121 0.81 -2.58 -8.14
CA LYS A 121 1.71 -2.17 -9.22
C LYS A 121 3.15 -2.59 -8.92
N LYS A 122 3.65 -2.39 -7.70
CA LYS A 122 4.99 -2.84 -7.31
C LYS A 122 5.16 -4.36 -7.48
N LEU A 123 4.18 -5.14 -7.05
CA LEU A 123 4.20 -6.61 -7.18
C LEU A 123 4.14 -7.06 -8.64
N LYS A 124 3.32 -6.40 -9.46
CA LYS A 124 3.28 -6.62 -10.90
C LYS A 124 4.65 -6.33 -11.53
N ASP A 125 5.25 -5.18 -11.21
CA ASP A 125 6.55 -4.78 -11.75
C ASP A 125 7.64 -5.80 -11.36
N CYS A 126 7.59 -6.39 -10.15
CA CYS A 126 8.48 -7.48 -9.75
C CYS A 126 8.30 -8.75 -10.59
N ALA A 127 7.07 -9.06 -11.03
CA ALA A 127 6.76 -10.27 -11.79
C ALA A 127 6.93 -10.12 -13.32
N GLU A 128 7.17 -8.90 -13.82
CA GLU A 128 7.40 -8.61 -15.24
C GLU A 128 8.88 -8.70 -15.66
N VAL A 129 9.78 -9.03 -14.71
CA VAL A 129 11.23 -9.20 -14.92
C VAL A 129 11.56 -10.55 -15.54
#